data_AF-T1G8F5-F1
#
_entry.id   AF-T1G8F5-F1
#
_cell.length_a   1.000
_cell.length_b   1.000
_cell.length_c   1.000
_cell.angle_alpha   90.00
_cell.angle_beta   90.00
_cell.angle_gamma   90.00
#
_symmetry.space_group_name_H-M   'P 1'
#
loop_
_entity.id
_entity.type
_entity.pdbx_description
1 polymer ?
#
loop_
_entity_poly.entity_id
_entity_poly.type
_entity_poly.pdbx_seq_one_letter_code
_entity_poly.pdbx_strand_id
1 'polypeptide(L)'
;GPTVPGLAPSEASERLNFFIALLEQLWRTYQTCSGGEQLFGLTVTEHPILFQYNKEIQLLQRLYSLYNNVNNTVDGYYDILWADVNISKIVNDLQEFQNKLFFHC
;
A
#
# COMPACT_ATOMS: atom_id res chain seq x y z
N GLY A 1 8.98 -12.68 1.31
CA GLY A 1 7.92 -11.70 1.66
C GLY A 1 8.42 -10.28 1.40
N PRO A 2 7.53 -9.29 1.34
CA PRO A 2 7.89 -7.87 1.12
C PRO A 2 8.53 -7.21 2.36
N THR A 3 8.63 -7.92 3.48
CA THR A 3 9.20 -7.48 4.77
C THR A 3 10.66 -7.91 4.98
N VAL A 4 11.38 -8.28 3.92
CA VAL A 4 12.80 -8.68 4.05
C VAL A 4 13.66 -7.43 4.36
N PRO A 5 14.45 -7.44 5.46
CA PRO A 5 15.31 -6.31 5.80
C PRO A 5 16.38 -6.12 4.72
N GLY A 6 16.60 -4.86 4.30
CA GLY A 6 17.60 -4.50 3.29
C GLY A 6 17.11 -4.49 1.85
N LEU A 7 15.80 -4.68 1.60
CA LEU A 7 15.24 -4.54 0.26
C LEU A 7 15.06 -3.08 -0.12
N ALA A 8 15.32 -2.74 -1.38
CA ALA A 8 15.01 -1.41 -1.90
C ALA A 8 13.48 -1.17 -1.80
N PRO A 9 13.03 0.02 -1.37
CA PRO A 9 11.61 0.34 -1.23
C PRO A 9 10.79 0.15 -2.52
N SER A 10 11.41 0.43 -3.67
CA SER A 10 10.83 0.17 -4.99
C SER A 10 10.57 -1.33 -5.23
N GLU A 11 11.56 -2.16 -4.93
CA GLU A 11 11.47 -3.63 -5.06
C GLU A 11 10.48 -4.23 -4.05
N ALA A 12 10.41 -3.66 -2.84
CA ALA A 12 9.41 -4.04 -1.85
C ALA A 12 7.99 -3.69 -2.32
N SER A 13 7.82 -2.53 -2.96
CA SER A 13 6.55 -2.11 -3.57
C SER A 13 6.14 -3.01 -4.74
N GLU A 14 7.08 -3.42 -5.60
CA GLU A 14 6.81 -4.34 -6.71
C GLU A 14 6.36 -5.71 -6.21
N ARG A 15 7.07 -6.26 -5.21
CA ARG A 15 6.67 -7.51 -4.55
C ARG A 15 5.31 -7.40 -3.88
N LEU A 16 5.01 -6.26 -3.25
CA LEU A 16 3.68 -6.02 -2.66
C LEU A 16 2.58 -6.04 -3.73
N ASN A 17 2.80 -5.43 -4.89
CA ASN A 17 1.84 -5.45 -6.00
C ASN A 17 1.53 -6.88 -6.47
N PHE A 18 2.54 -7.75 -6.52
CA PHE A 18 2.32 -9.17 -6.81
C PHE A 18 1.40 -9.84 -5.78
N PHE A 19 1.64 -9.60 -4.48
CA PHE A 19 0.78 -10.15 -3.42
C PHE A 19 -0.65 -9.60 -3.45
N ILE A 20 -0.83 -8.32 -3.80
CA ILE A 20 -2.15 -7.71 -4.02
C ILE A 20 -2.88 -8.46 -5.13
N ALA A 21 -2.25 -8.66 -6.29
CA ALA A 21 -2.86 -9.35 -7.43
C ALA A 21 -3.24 -10.80 -7.09
N LEU A 22 -2.38 -11.50 -6.35
CA LEU A 22 -2.68 -12.86 -5.88
C LEU A 22 -3.90 -12.88 -4.94
N LEU A 23 -3.97 -11.93 -4.00
CA LEU A 23 -5.09 -11.83 -3.07
C LEU A 23 -6.41 -11.51 -3.81
N GLU A 24 -6.38 -10.62 -4.80
CA GLU A 24 -7.56 -10.33 -5.64
C GLU A 24 -8.04 -11.55 -6.43
N GLN A 25 -7.11 -12.36 -6.94
CA GLN A 25 -7.47 -13.61 -7.61
C GLN A 25 -8.15 -14.58 -6.64
N LEU A 26 -7.57 -14.80 -5.46
CA LEU A 26 -8.15 -15.65 -4.42
C LEU A 26 -9.54 -15.15 -3.98
N TRP A 27 -9.70 -13.83 -3.85
CA TRP A 27 -10.96 -13.20 -3.48
C TRP A 27 -12.06 -13.44 -4.52
N ARG A 28 -11.74 -13.34 -5.81
CA ARG A 28 -12.69 -13.64 -6.89
C ARG A 28 -13.14 -15.10 -6.90
N THR A 29 -12.20 -16.03 -6.68
CA THR A 29 -12.53 -17.45 -6.54
C THR A 29 -13.42 -17.68 -5.32
N TYR A 30 -13.09 -17.08 -4.18
CA TYR A 30 -13.91 -17.15 -2.97
C TYR A 30 -15.35 -16.66 -3.21
N GLN A 31 -15.52 -15.50 -3.85
CA GLN A 31 -16.84 -14.96 -4.18
C GLN A 31 -17.65 -15.89 -5.08
N THR A 32 -17.01 -16.48 -6.10
CA THR A 32 -17.66 -17.45 -7.00
C THR A 32 -18.10 -18.70 -6.25
N CYS A 33 -17.21 -19.25 -5.41
CA CYS A 33 -17.50 -20.45 -4.61
C CYS A 33 -18.62 -20.19 -3.59
N SER A 34 -18.52 -19.11 -2.82
CA SER A 34 -19.53 -18.71 -1.83
C SER A 34 -20.89 -18.44 -2.47
N GLY A 35 -20.91 -17.78 -3.64
CA GLY A 35 -22.13 -17.61 -4.42
C GLY A 35 -22.74 -18.94 -4.88
N GLY A 36 -21.91 -19.92 -5.27
CA GLY A 36 -22.35 -21.28 -5.57
C GLY A 36 -22.92 -21.99 -4.34
N GLU A 37 -22.22 -21.97 -3.21
CA GLU A 37 -22.71 -22.55 -1.95
C GLU A 37 -24.09 -21.99 -1.58
N GLN A 38 -24.28 -20.68 -1.68
CA GLN A 38 -25.56 -20.03 -1.41
C GLN A 38 -26.67 -20.47 -2.39
N LEU A 39 -26.36 -20.58 -3.68
CA LEU A 39 -27.33 -21.01 -4.69
C LEU A 39 -27.80 -22.45 -4.49
N PHE A 40 -26.92 -23.32 -3.99
CA PHE A 40 -27.25 -24.72 -3.70
C PHE A 40 -27.70 -24.96 -2.25
N GLY A 41 -27.82 -23.91 -1.43
CA GLY A 41 -28.25 -24.01 -0.03
C GLY A 41 -27.24 -24.69 0.90
N LEU A 42 -25.97 -24.71 0.52
CA LEU A 42 -24.86 -25.18 1.35
C LEU A 42 -24.48 -24.12 2.39
N THR A 43 -23.89 -24.55 3.51
CA THR A 43 -23.31 -23.63 4.49
C THR A 43 -22.14 -22.89 3.85
N VAL A 44 -22.19 -21.57 3.81
CA VAL A 44 -21.11 -20.75 3.27
C VAL A 44 -19.87 -20.92 4.13
N THR A 45 -18.77 -21.32 3.51
CA THR A 45 -17.49 -21.50 4.21
C THR A 45 -16.83 -20.14 4.46
N GLU A 46 -16.74 -19.70 5.71
CA GLU A 46 -16.03 -18.46 6.05
C GLU A 46 -14.51 -18.66 6.01
N HIS A 47 -13.80 -17.75 5.33
CA HIS A 47 -12.33 -17.74 5.27
C HIS A 47 -11.76 -16.51 6.01
N PRO A 48 -11.72 -16.51 7.36
CA PRO A 48 -11.26 -15.37 8.15
C PRO A 48 -9.81 -14.96 7.86
N ILE A 49 -8.99 -15.90 7.40
CA ILE A 49 -7.58 -15.70 7.04
C ILE A 49 -7.44 -14.74 5.84
N LEU A 50 -8.37 -14.78 4.86
CA LEU A 50 -8.35 -13.85 3.72
C LEU A 50 -8.55 -12.40 4.16
N PHE A 51 -9.43 -12.18 5.15
CA PHE A 51 -9.66 -10.85 5.71
C PHE A 51 -8.44 -10.33 6.49
N GLN A 52 -7.77 -11.20 7.23
CA GLN A 52 -6.53 -10.85 7.93
C GLN A 52 -5.44 -10.41 6.95
N TYR A 53 -5.18 -11.20 5.90
CA TYR A 53 -4.19 -10.85 4.89
C TYR A 53 -4.55 -9.57 4.13
N ASN A 54 -5.82 -9.30 3.86
CA ASN A 54 -6.25 -8.05 3.24
C ASN A 54 -5.88 -6.84 4.11
N LYS A 55 -6.12 -6.92 5.43
CA LYS A 55 -5.77 -5.86 6.37
C LYS A 55 -4.25 -5.62 6.42
N GLU A 56 -3.46 -6.69 6.48
CA GLU A 56 -2.00 -6.59 6.48
C GLU A 56 -1.45 -5.97 5.18
N ILE A 57 -1.95 -6.41 4.03
CA ILE A 57 -1.55 -5.86 2.73
C ILE A 57 -1.90 -4.37 2.62
N GLN A 58 -3.08 -3.95 3.10
CA GLN A 58 -3.47 -2.53 3.09
C GLN A 58 -2.54 -1.66 3.95
N LEU A 59 -2.10 -2.16 5.12
CA LEU A 59 -1.15 -1.44 5.95
C LEU A 59 0.20 -1.27 5.25
N LEU A 60 0.70 -2.34 4.63
CA LEU A 60 1.96 -2.30 3.85
C LEU A 60 1.84 -1.35 2.65
N GLN A 61 0.71 -1.36 1.94
CA GLN A 61 0.49 -0.48 0.78
C GLN A 61 0.55 0.99 1.17
N ARG A 62 -0.06 1.36 2.31
CA ARG A 62 -0.01 2.73 2.83
C ARG A 62 1.41 3.15 3.17
N LEU A 63 2.16 2.28 3.86
CA LEU A 63 3.54 2.56 4.26
C LEU A 63 4.44 2.80 3.03
N TYR A 64 4.44 1.89 2.06
CA TYR A 64 5.29 2.01 0.88
C TYR A 64 4.81 3.12 -0.07
N SER A 65 3.51 3.39 -0.15
CA SER A 65 2.98 4.53 -0.93
C SER A 65 3.45 5.87 -0.36
N LEU A 66 3.41 6.04 0.96
CA LEU A 66 3.92 7.25 1.62
C LEU A 66 5.43 7.40 1.40
N TYR A 67 6.18 6.32 1.58
CA TYR A 67 7.62 6.31 1.35
C TYR A 67 7.97 6.75 -0.08
N ASN A 68 7.33 6.15 -1.08
CA ASN A 68 7.56 6.50 -2.48
C ASN A 68 7.17 7.96 -2.78
N ASN A 69 6.12 8.49 -2.14
CA ASN A 69 5.72 9.89 -2.29
C ASN A 69 6.81 10.84 -1.76
N VAL A 70 7.33 10.58 -0.56
CA VAL A 70 8.44 11.34 0.03
C VAL A 70 9.67 11.27 -0.87
N ASN A 71 10.06 10.08 -1.31
CA ASN A 71 11.23 9.90 -2.18
C ASN A 71 11.08 10.69 -3.49
N ASN A 72 9.92 10.61 -4.15
CA ASN A 72 9.67 11.36 -5.38
C ASN A 72 9.69 12.88 -5.17
N THR A 73 9.18 13.37 -4.03
CA THR A 73 9.27 14.82 -3.72
C THR A 73 10.70 15.28 -3.46
N VAL A 74 11.50 14.46 -2.77
CA VAL A 74 12.90 14.75 -2.49
C VAL A 74 13.74 14.69 -3.76
N ASP A 75 13.54 13.68 -4.59
CA ASP A 75 14.15 13.55 -5.92
C ASP A 75 13.83 14.78 -6.79
N GLY A 76 12.57 15.24 -6.77
CA GLY A 76 12.15 16.45 -7.48
C GLY A 76 12.77 17.75 -6.96
N TYR A 77 13.32 17.80 -5.74
CA TYR A 77 14.07 18.96 -5.25
C TYR A 77 15.51 18.98 -5.77
N TYR A 78 16.10 17.83 -6.09
CA TYR A 78 17.47 17.77 -6.65
C TYR A 78 17.55 18.31 -8.08
N ASP A 79 16.44 18.33 -8.81
CA ASP A 79 16.34 18.89 -10.16
C ASP A 79 16.16 20.42 -10.20
N ILE A 80 16.00 21.07 -9.03
CA ILE A 80 15.79 22.52 -8.94
C ILE A 80 17.16 23.21 -8.79
N LEU A 81 17.44 24.22 -9.63
CA LEU A 81 18.61 25.09 -9.42
C LEU A 81 18.52 25.75 -8.04
N TRP A 82 19.64 25.80 -7.31
CA TRP A 82 19.73 26.44 -5.99
C TRP A 82 19.13 27.87 -5.92
N ALA A 83 19.15 28.61 -7.03
CA ALA A 83 18.57 29.95 -7.13
C ALA A 83 17.03 29.98 -7.11
N ASP A 84 16.39 28.89 -7.54
CA ASP A 84 14.93 28.75 -7.67
C ASP A 84 14.32 27.90 -6.53
N VAL A 85 15.13 27.47 -5.56
CA VAL A 85 14.69 26.68 -4.41
C VAL A 85 13.81 27.55 -3.50
N ASN A 86 12.53 27.18 -3.40
CA ASN A 86 11.58 27.84 -2.52
C ASN A 86 11.49 27.10 -1.17
N ILE A 87 12.19 27.60 -0.16
CA ILE A 87 12.24 27.02 1.20
C ILE A 87 10.85 26.95 1.84
N SER A 88 9.98 27.94 1.59
CA SER A 88 8.61 27.96 2.14
C SER A 88 7.75 26.82 1.60
N LYS A 89 7.98 26.39 0.36
CA LYS A 89 7.30 25.25 -0.23
C LYS A 89 7.73 23.93 0.43
N ILE A 90 9.03 23.76 0.65
CA ILE A 90 9.59 22.56 1.31
C ILE A 90 9.03 22.41 2.73
N VAL A 91 8.95 23.51 3.49
CA VAL A 91 8.37 23.50 4.84
C VAL A 91 6.90 23.07 4.81
N ASN A 92 6.13 23.53 3.82
CA ASN A 92 4.73 23.17 3.68
C ASN A 92 4.54 21.69 3.30
N ASP A 93 5.34 21.20 2.35
CA ASP A 93 5.32 19.80 1.91
C ASP A 93 5.68 18.86 3.10
N LEU A 94 6.71 19.20 3.89
CA LEU A 94 7.08 18.46 5.11
C LEU A 94 5.96 18.44 6.16
N GLN A 95 5.28 19.56 6.35
CA GLN A 95 4.17 19.67 7.28
C GLN A 95 2.96 18.83 6.81
N GLU A 96 2.72 18.76 5.50
CA GLU A 96 1.67 17.90 4.93
C GLU A 96 2.00 16.41 5.10
N PHE A 97 3.26 16.00 4.94
CA PHE A 97 3.71 14.64 5.24
C PHE A 97 3.52 14.27 6.70
N GLN A 98 3.83 15.20 7.61
CA GLN A 98 3.61 15.02 9.04
C GLN A 98 2.11 14.84 9.35
N ASN A 99 1.23 15.65 8.75
CA ASN A 99 -0.22 15.52 8.94
C ASN A 99 -0.76 14.16 8.44
N LYS A 100 -0.27 13.66 7.30
CA LYS A 100 -0.64 12.33 6.78
C LYS A 100 -0.19 11.20 7.71
N LEU A 101 0.88 11.38 8.47
CA LEU A 101 1.37 10.42 9.46
C LEU A 101 0.51 10.42 10.74
N PHE A 102 0.11 11.59 11.22
CA PHE A 102 -0.56 11.76 12.52
C PHE A 102 -2.09 11.58 12.50
N PHE A 103 -2.77 11.79 11.38
CA PHE A 103 -4.25 11.73 11.34
C PHE A 103 -4.84 10.31 11.26
N HIS A 104 -4.02 9.27 11.17
CA HIS A 104 -4.50 7.90 10.93
C HIS A 104 -3.92 6.82 11.88
N CYS A 105 -3.36 7.23 13.02
CA CYS A 105 -3.13 6.34 14.17
C CYS A 105 -4.35 6.29 15.09
#